data_AF-A0A3N5NPX6-F1
#
_entry.id   AF-A0A3N5NPX6-F1
#
_cell.length_a   1.000
_cell.length_b   1.000
_cell.length_c   1.000
_cell.angle_alpha   90.00
_cell.angle_beta   90.00
_cell.angle_gamma   90.00
#
_symmetry.space_group_name_H-M   'P 1'
#
loop_
_entity.id
_entity.type
_entity.pdbx_description
1 polymer ?
#
loop_
_entity_poly.entity_id
_entity_poly.type
_entity_poly.pdbx_seq_one_letter_code
_entity_poly.pdbx_strand_id
1 'polypeptide(L)'
;MASKERARPGELPVPARLPPLKGFDDQPPTPEKQGPRTWLWTLVAALVVVSLVLYVVVLGAMGVYDGLQERTLENRQIAQEHYALGLEQMAARQYELAAAEFDLALRHDSSLREAQALLREAKDMAKSQATPTSETRQDAAALLYREAVDEYESGNLAQAIVVLDELQALDAKYQAENVKTMLTTGHYRAGLNAVAADEMDAARTHFESVLALAPDDQQAQDQLNLVDLYSAALSTWERDWSATIQAFKGLYALAPGYKDVKSRLHNAYINHAQAYVGEAAWCRAADQYASAVGIMPLESTVDARDEARILCQAAVVAASASPTARVALQPGATPSPAADATAASSAPSATPATMAAGSGQIVFASFDAIRGQHDLYVVDLAQRDARLLQANATQPAFDASGTRLAFRSLDSAQLGLSILDPRSGSRLETTVHTEDSCPTWSPDGGQIVFASNKHGDRKWRLYVISPGEVRGEGQEWMLGQMPAWSQDGSRLAYQGCDQRGNRCAVWVMQPGGTNPAPLTTDASDTAPAWSPDGSQVAFVSARSGNWEIYVVEMATGAERRRTDSKAADVARTWAPDGRRLGLLSNREGAWSVYLLDV
;
A
#
# COMPACT_ATOMS: atom_id res chain seq x y z
N MET A 1 -48.69 11.39 -58.26
CA MET A 1 -47.88 12.48 -58.85
C MET A 1 -46.43 12.07 -58.68
N ALA A 2 -45.56 11.93 -59.68
CA ALA A 2 -45.62 12.15 -61.11
C ALA A 2 -44.66 11.15 -61.81
N SER A 3 -45.00 10.77 -63.04
CA SER A 3 -44.29 9.85 -63.94
C SER A 3 -42.96 10.41 -64.48
N LYS A 4 -42.02 9.49 -64.79
CA LYS A 4 -41.38 9.31 -66.12
C LYS A 4 -40.34 8.18 -66.03
N GLU A 5 -40.66 6.99 -66.52
CA GLU A 5 -40.39 6.45 -67.88
C GLU A 5 -38.94 6.02 -68.13
N ARG A 6 -38.75 4.69 -68.18
CA ARG A 6 -37.58 3.95 -68.69
C ARG A 6 -37.91 3.43 -70.09
N ALA A 7 -37.01 3.64 -71.07
CA ALA A 7 -37.08 3.03 -72.39
C ALA A 7 -35.80 2.23 -72.71
N ARG A 8 -35.99 1.22 -73.56
CA ARG A 8 -35.13 0.07 -73.92
C ARG A 8 -34.15 0.34 -75.09
N PRO A 9 -33.21 -0.59 -75.38
CA PRO A 9 -32.06 -0.38 -76.28
C PRO A 9 -32.38 -0.73 -77.75
N GLY A 10 -31.56 -0.21 -78.69
CA GLY A 10 -31.63 -0.52 -80.11
C GLY A 10 -30.29 -0.30 -80.84
N GLU A 11 -30.00 -1.20 -81.77
CA GLU A 11 -28.76 -1.45 -82.51
C GLU A 11 -28.39 -0.38 -83.55
N LEU A 12 -27.10 -0.33 -83.95
CA LEU A 12 -26.53 0.54 -84.99
C LEU A 12 -26.22 -0.24 -86.28
N PRO A 13 -26.52 0.28 -87.49
CA PRO A 13 -26.30 -0.41 -88.77
C PRO A 13 -25.06 0.04 -89.59
N VAL A 14 -24.77 -0.79 -90.60
CA VAL A 14 -23.63 -0.91 -91.55
C VAL A 14 -23.63 0.15 -92.69
N PRO A 15 -22.47 0.49 -93.33
CA PRO A 15 -22.34 1.66 -94.23
C PRO A 15 -22.67 1.41 -95.72
N ALA A 16 -22.97 2.50 -96.44
CA ALA A 16 -23.41 2.53 -97.84
C ALA A 16 -22.27 2.77 -98.87
N ARG A 17 -22.48 2.22 -100.09
CA ARG A 17 -21.58 2.20 -101.26
C ARG A 17 -21.64 3.48 -102.12
N LEU A 18 -20.53 3.76 -102.82
CA LEU A 18 -20.36 4.80 -103.85
C LEU A 18 -20.81 4.36 -105.27
N PRO A 19 -21.11 5.29 -106.20
CA PRO A 19 -21.60 5.00 -107.56
C PRO A 19 -20.51 4.95 -108.67
N PRO A 20 -20.83 4.47 -109.89
CA PRO A 20 -19.86 3.89 -110.84
C PRO A 20 -19.37 4.83 -111.96
N LEU A 21 -18.27 4.41 -112.59
CA LEU A 21 -17.58 5.02 -113.74
C LEU A 21 -18.29 4.77 -115.08
N LYS A 22 -18.21 5.74 -115.99
CA LYS A 22 -18.46 5.60 -117.44
C LYS A 22 -17.23 6.11 -118.20
N GLY A 23 -16.69 5.25 -119.07
CA GLY A 23 -15.62 5.59 -120.01
C GLY A 23 -16.15 6.23 -121.29
N PHE A 24 -15.22 6.73 -122.11
CA PHE A 24 -15.37 6.86 -123.56
C PHE A 24 -13.98 6.95 -124.20
N ASP A 25 -13.75 6.06 -125.15
CA ASP A 25 -12.61 5.99 -126.06
C ASP A 25 -12.71 7.03 -127.21
N ASP A 26 -11.53 7.30 -127.78
CA ASP A 26 -11.22 7.56 -129.21
C ASP A 26 -11.22 8.96 -129.88
N GLN A 27 -10.02 9.24 -130.47
CA GLN A 27 -9.63 10.02 -131.68
C GLN A 27 -9.38 11.56 -131.61
N PRO A 28 -8.57 12.16 -132.54
CA PRO A 28 -7.26 11.78 -133.13
C PRO A 28 -6.27 13.03 -133.18
N PRO A 29 -5.31 13.21 -134.12
CA PRO A 29 -3.91 13.57 -133.85
C PRO A 29 -3.53 15.08 -133.83
N THR A 30 -2.32 15.32 -133.34
CA THR A 30 -1.49 16.56 -133.12
C THR A 30 -1.60 17.73 -134.12
N PRO A 31 -1.28 18.99 -133.72
CA PRO A 31 0.13 19.44 -133.82
C PRO A 31 0.66 20.30 -132.65
N GLU A 32 1.98 20.25 -132.49
CA GLU A 32 2.81 20.97 -131.54
C GLU A 32 2.66 22.50 -131.59
N LYS A 33 2.68 23.13 -130.40
CA LYS A 33 3.24 24.48 -130.20
C LYS A 33 4.02 24.51 -128.87
N GLN A 34 5.25 25.03 -128.96
CA GLN A 34 6.27 25.06 -127.90
C GLN A 34 6.00 26.09 -126.78
N GLY A 35 6.35 25.70 -125.55
CA GLY A 35 6.83 26.57 -124.44
C GLY A 35 5.92 26.64 -123.20
N PRO A 36 6.44 26.73 -121.94
CA PRO A 36 7.82 26.87 -121.47
C PRO A 36 8.32 25.74 -120.52
N ARG A 37 9.60 25.79 -120.17
CA ARG A 37 10.38 24.83 -119.35
C ARG A 37 9.80 24.59 -117.93
N THR A 38 8.83 23.70 -117.78
CA THR A 38 8.32 23.23 -116.47
C THR A 38 9.28 22.29 -115.74
N TRP A 39 10.16 21.60 -116.47
CA TRP A 39 11.10 20.62 -115.90
C TRP A 39 12.14 21.24 -114.95
N LEU A 40 12.56 22.49 -115.19
CA LEU A 40 13.52 23.17 -114.33
C LEU A 40 12.90 23.47 -112.94
N TRP A 41 11.63 23.88 -112.90
CA TRP A 41 10.91 24.15 -111.66
C TRP A 41 10.58 22.87 -110.89
N THR A 42 10.30 21.76 -111.57
CA THR A 42 10.12 20.46 -110.90
C THR A 42 11.43 19.91 -110.34
N LEU A 43 12.56 20.13 -111.02
CA LEU A 43 13.89 19.76 -110.49
C LEU A 43 14.27 20.61 -109.28
N VAL A 44 14.07 21.93 -109.34
CA VAL A 44 14.32 22.82 -108.21
C VAL A 44 13.40 22.47 -107.03
N ALA A 45 12.11 22.21 -107.28
CA ALA A 45 11.18 21.79 -106.23
C ALA A 45 11.56 20.42 -105.63
N ALA A 46 11.97 19.45 -106.45
CA ALA A 46 12.45 18.15 -105.96
C ALA A 46 13.73 18.29 -105.13
N LEU A 47 14.66 19.15 -105.54
CA LEU A 47 15.91 19.40 -104.82
C LEU A 47 15.65 20.13 -103.50
N VAL A 48 14.70 21.07 -103.48
CA VAL A 48 14.23 21.72 -102.24
C VAL A 48 13.58 20.69 -101.31
N VAL A 49 12.71 19.81 -101.81
CA VAL A 49 12.09 18.76 -100.99
C VAL A 49 13.13 17.79 -100.44
N VAL A 50 14.08 17.32 -101.26
CA VAL A 50 15.18 16.47 -100.79
C VAL A 50 16.03 17.18 -99.75
N SER A 51 16.36 18.46 -99.96
CA SER A 51 17.11 19.26 -99.00
C SER A 51 16.33 19.48 -97.70
N LEU A 52 15.00 19.62 -97.76
CA LEU A 52 14.12 19.74 -96.60
C LEU A 52 14.05 18.42 -95.81
N VAL A 53 13.96 17.28 -96.50
CA VAL A 53 14.01 15.95 -95.88
C VAL A 53 15.37 15.73 -95.20
N LEU A 54 16.48 16.06 -95.89
CA LEU A 54 17.82 15.98 -95.31
C LEU A 54 17.98 16.88 -94.09
N TYR A 55 17.42 18.09 -94.14
CA TYR A 55 17.42 19.03 -93.02
C TYR A 55 16.64 18.47 -91.82
N VAL A 56 15.46 17.88 -92.03
CA VAL A 56 14.67 17.23 -90.97
C VAL A 56 15.40 16.03 -90.37
N VAL A 57 16.07 15.21 -91.18
CA VAL A 57 16.87 14.07 -90.70
C VAL A 57 18.06 14.55 -89.86
N VAL A 58 18.77 15.60 -90.30
CA VAL A 58 19.88 16.18 -89.54
C VAL A 58 19.40 16.80 -88.23
N LEU A 59 18.27 17.52 -88.23
CA LEU A 59 17.66 18.04 -86.99
C LEU A 59 17.22 16.93 -86.04
N GLY A 60 16.64 15.85 -86.57
CA GLY A 60 16.29 14.67 -85.78
C GLY A 60 17.52 13.98 -85.17
N ALA A 61 18.60 13.86 -85.94
CA ALA A 61 19.86 13.31 -85.44
C ALA A 61 20.53 14.19 -84.39
N MET A 62 20.50 15.52 -84.55
CA MET A 62 20.99 16.47 -83.53
C MET A 62 20.14 16.39 -82.26
N GLY A 63 18.82 16.35 -82.36
CA GLY A 63 17.94 16.23 -81.19
C GLY A 63 18.16 14.92 -80.41
N VAL A 64 18.42 13.81 -81.11
CA VAL A 64 18.78 12.53 -80.46
C VAL A 64 20.18 12.61 -79.84
N TYR A 65 21.15 13.26 -80.49
CA TYR A 65 22.49 13.44 -79.95
C TYR A 65 22.50 14.30 -78.69
N ASP A 66 21.81 15.43 -78.71
CA ASP A 66 21.66 16.33 -77.57
C ASP A 66 20.92 15.64 -76.42
N GLY A 67 19.83 14.92 -76.72
CA GLY A 67 19.10 14.15 -75.71
C GLY A 67 19.91 13.01 -75.09
N LEU A 68 20.85 12.41 -75.83
CA LEU A 68 21.79 11.43 -75.27
C LEU A 68 22.86 12.09 -74.40
N GLN A 69 23.39 13.25 -74.81
CA GLN A 69 24.34 14.02 -74.01
C GLN A 69 23.72 14.46 -72.68
N GLU A 70 22.52 15.03 -72.72
CA GLU A 70 21.79 15.47 -71.53
C GLU A 70 21.55 14.30 -70.56
N ARG A 71 21.06 13.16 -71.05
CA ARG A 71 20.89 11.95 -70.22
C ARG A 71 22.19 11.40 -69.65
N THR A 72 23.30 11.47 -70.40
CA THR A 72 24.61 11.03 -69.87
C THR A 72 25.11 11.96 -68.77
N LEU A 73 24.80 13.25 -68.84
CA LEU A 73 25.20 14.23 -67.86
C LEU A 73 24.34 14.11 -66.59
N GLU A 74 23.03 13.92 -66.75
CA GLU A 74 22.09 13.66 -65.65
C GLU A 74 22.40 12.35 -64.93
N ASN A 75 22.64 11.25 -65.65
CA ASN A 75 23.04 9.99 -65.04
C ASN A 75 24.38 10.10 -64.28
N ARG A 76 25.33 10.90 -64.78
CA ARG A 76 26.58 11.17 -64.05
C ARG A 76 26.36 11.96 -62.77
N GLN A 77 25.45 12.93 -62.77
CA GLN A 77 25.11 13.68 -61.57
C GLN A 77 24.46 12.77 -60.51
N ILE A 78 23.46 11.99 -60.90
CA ILE A 78 22.80 11.02 -60.02
C ILE A 78 23.81 9.99 -59.49
N ALA A 79 24.72 9.51 -60.33
CA ALA A 79 25.78 8.60 -59.91
C ALA A 79 26.72 9.23 -58.86
N GLN A 80 27.06 10.52 -59.01
CA GLN A 80 27.90 11.25 -58.05
C GLN A 80 27.17 11.53 -56.72
N GLU A 81 25.86 11.78 -56.77
CA GLU A 81 25.03 11.93 -55.56
C GLU A 81 24.99 10.64 -54.74
N HIS A 82 24.68 9.50 -55.37
CA HIS A 82 24.70 8.20 -54.72
C HIS A 82 26.11 7.79 -54.25
N TYR A 83 27.15 8.18 -54.99
CA TYR A 83 28.53 7.96 -54.56
C TYR A 83 28.86 8.76 -53.28
N ALA A 84 28.46 10.03 -53.20
CA ALA A 84 28.65 10.86 -52.01
C ALA A 84 27.86 10.32 -50.80
N LEU A 85 26.60 9.94 -51.00
CA LEU A 85 25.79 9.27 -49.97
C LEU A 85 26.45 7.98 -49.48
N GLY A 86 26.98 7.15 -50.39
CA GLY A 86 27.71 5.94 -50.04
C GLY A 86 28.93 6.21 -49.16
N LEU A 87 29.68 7.30 -49.42
CA LEU A 87 30.81 7.72 -48.58
C LEU A 87 30.36 8.17 -47.18
N GLU A 88 29.24 8.89 -47.07
CA GLU A 88 28.66 9.28 -45.78
C GLU A 88 28.26 8.04 -44.97
N GLN A 89 27.63 7.05 -45.60
CA GLN A 89 27.25 5.81 -44.94
C GLN A 89 28.46 4.96 -44.53
N MET A 90 29.54 4.96 -45.32
CA MET A 90 30.82 4.35 -44.93
C MET A 90 31.39 5.02 -43.68
N ALA A 91 31.38 6.35 -43.61
CA ALA A 91 31.85 7.09 -42.43
C ALA A 91 30.97 6.81 -41.19
N ALA A 92 29.66 6.60 -41.38
CA ALA A 92 28.71 6.23 -40.34
C ALA A 92 28.77 4.73 -39.95
N ARG A 93 29.68 3.94 -40.54
CA ARG A 93 29.80 2.47 -40.36
C ARG A 93 28.54 1.68 -40.71
N GLN A 94 27.68 2.22 -41.58
CA GLN A 94 26.49 1.53 -42.09
C GLN A 94 26.81 0.82 -43.42
N TYR A 95 27.62 -0.24 -43.35
CA TYR A 95 28.25 -0.81 -44.55
C TYR A 95 27.29 -1.47 -45.55
N GLU A 96 26.13 -1.99 -45.11
CA GLU A 96 25.10 -2.50 -46.03
C GLU A 96 24.44 -1.39 -46.84
N LEU A 97 24.12 -0.27 -46.18
CA LEU A 97 23.50 0.89 -46.83
C LEU A 97 24.51 1.55 -47.78
N ALA A 98 25.77 1.69 -47.35
CA ALA A 98 26.87 2.14 -48.20
C ALA A 98 27.03 1.26 -49.46
N ALA A 99 26.98 -0.07 -49.30
CA ALA A 99 27.04 -0.99 -50.43
C ALA A 99 25.85 -0.83 -51.40
N ALA A 100 24.65 -0.55 -50.90
CA ALA A 100 23.49 -0.28 -51.74
C ALA A 100 23.65 1.05 -52.53
N GLU A 101 24.12 2.11 -51.88
CA GLU A 101 24.35 3.41 -52.50
C GLU A 101 25.45 3.35 -53.59
N PHE A 102 26.55 2.65 -53.34
CA PHE A 102 27.57 2.43 -54.37
C PHE A 102 27.07 1.55 -55.53
N ASP A 103 26.21 0.57 -55.28
CA ASP A 103 25.57 -0.23 -56.34
C ASP A 103 24.65 0.64 -57.21
N LEU A 104 23.86 1.53 -56.59
CA LEU A 104 23.03 2.52 -57.27
C LEU A 104 23.87 3.49 -58.12
N ALA A 105 24.95 4.04 -57.57
CA ALA A 105 25.88 4.90 -58.31
C ALA A 105 26.40 4.20 -59.58
N LEU A 106 26.78 2.93 -59.49
CA LEU A 106 27.30 2.13 -60.60
C LEU A 106 26.24 1.74 -61.64
N ARG A 107 24.95 1.71 -61.27
CA ARG A 107 23.85 1.52 -62.23
C ARG A 107 23.65 2.73 -63.13
N HIS A 108 23.89 3.94 -62.60
CA HIS A 108 23.79 5.18 -63.36
C HIS A 108 25.10 5.51 -64.12
N ASP A 109 26.27 5.29 -63.51
CA ASP A 109 27.57 5.39 -64.16
C ASP A 109 28.50 4.23 -63.79
N SER A 110 28.56 3.22 -64.65
CA SER A 110 29.41 2.04 -64.45
C SER A 110 30.91 2.31 -64.60
N SER A 111 31.30 3.50 -65.08
CA SER A 111 32.72 3.87 -65.28
C SER A 111 33.42 4.34 -63.99
N LEU A 112 32.66 4.51 -62.90
CA LEU A 112 33.13 5.04 -61.62
C LEU A 112 33.94 3.99 -60.83
N ARG A 113 35.25 3.89 -61.15
CA ARG A 113 36.14 2.86 -60.57
C ARG A 113 36.26 2.94 -59.04
N GLU A 114 36.19 4.14 -58.49
CA GLU A 114 36.28 4.37 -57.05
C GLU A 114 35.09 3.77 -56.30
N ALA A 115 33.86 3.92 -56.84
CA ALA A 115 32.67 3.26 -56.31
C ALA A 115 32.77 1.73 -56.38
N GLN A 116 33.40 1.16 -57.42
CA GLN A 116 33.59 -0.29 -57.50
C GLN A 116 34.52 -0.82 -56.40
N ALA A 117 35.58 -0.09 -56.07
CA ALA A 117 36.49 -0.46 -55.00
C ALA A 117 35.78 -0.36 -53.63
N LEU A 118 35.12 0.77 -53.38
CA LEU A 118 34.40 1.02 -52.14
C LEU A 118 33.18 0.10 -51.96
N LEU A 119 32.51 -0.32 -53.03
CA LEU A 119 31.46 -1.34 -52.97
C LEU A 119 31.98 -2.69 -52.47
N ARG A 120 33.18 -3.11 -52.92
CA ARG A 120 33.80 -4.36 -52.46
C ARG A 120 34.19 -4.24 -51.00
N GLU A 121 34.83 -3.14 -50.64
CA GLU A 121 35.21 -2.84 -49.25
C GLU A 121 33.99 -2.80 -48.33
N ALA A 122 32.93 -2.09 -48.71
CA ALA A 122 31.67 -2.03 -47.98
C ALA A 122 31.04 -3.42 -47.83
N LYS A 123 31.03 -4.25 -48.88
CA LYS A 123 30.51 -5.62 -48.82
C LYS A 123 31.33 -6.54 -47.92
N ASP A 124 32.66 -6.39 -47.90
CA ASP A 124 33.53 -7.19 -47.04
C ASP A 124 33.40 -6.74 -45.57
N MET A 125 33.32 -5.44 -45.32
CA MET A 125 33.05 -4.88 -44.00
C MET A 125 31.66 -5.27 -43.48
N ALA A 126 30.63 -5.23 -44.33
CA ALA A 126 29.28 -5.72 -43.99
C ALA A 126 29.27 -7.21 -43.63
N LYS A 127 30.04 -8.07 -44.33
CA LYS A 127 30.14 -9.50 -43.97
C LYS A 127 30.78 -9.72 -42.60
N SER A 128 31.70 -8.84 -42.19
CA SER A 128 32.31 -8.88 -40.86
C SER A 128 31.45 -8.29 -39.75
N GLN A 129 30.54 -7.38 -40.09
CA GLN A 129 29.42 -6.94 -39.25
C GLN A 129 28.20 -7.81 -39.54
N ALA A 130 28.22 -9.08 -39.13
CA ALA A 130 27.02 -9.91 -39.24
C ALA A 130 25.88 -9.27 -38.42
N THR A 131 24.95 -8.58 -39.08
CA THR A 131 23.64 -8.27 -38.51
C THR A 131 22.88 -9.59 -38.41
N PRO A 132 22.28 -9.96 -37.25
CA PRO A 132 21.60 -11.23 -37.09
C PRO A 132 20.56 -11.45 -38.21
N THR A 133 20.57 -12.63 -38.84
CA THR A 133 19.46 -13.05 -39.70
C THR A 133 18.18 -13.11 -38.85
N SER A 134 17.00 -13.01 -39.46
CA SER A 134 15.74 -13.09 -38.71
C SER A 134 15.63 -14.37 -37.86
N GLU A 135 16.25 -15.46 -38.30
CA GLU A 135 16.31 -16.74 -37.58
C GLU A 135 17.25 -16.66 -36.36
N THR A 136 18.46 -16.13 -36.51
CA THR A 136 19.37 -15.92 -35.37
C THR A 136 18.85 -14.88 -34.37
N ARG A 137 18.07 -13.89 -34.82
CA ARG A 137 17.38 -12.93 -33.94
C ARG A 137 16.31 -13.62 -33.09
N GLN A 138 15.52 -14.53 -33.66
CA GLN A 138 14.51 -15.29 -32.91
C GLN A 138 15.14 -16.26 -31.91
N ASP A 139 16.22 -16.95 -32.29
CA ASP A 139 16.95 -17.84 -31.36
C ASP A 139 17.57 -17.06 -30.20
N ALA A 140 18.16 -15.88 -30.48
CA ALA A 140 18.68 -14.99 -29.44
C ALA A 140 17.56 -14.46 -28.52
N ALA A 141 16.41 -14.08 -29.08
CA ALA A 141 15.25 -13.66 -28.29
C ALA A 141 14.73 -14.79 -27.37
N ALA A 142 14.72 -16.04 -27.86
CA ALA A 142 14.33 -17.20 -27.07
C ALA A 142 15.30 -17.50 -25.91
N LEU A 143 16.60 -17.28 -26.11
CA LEU A 143 17.61 -17.42 -25.06
C LEU A 143 17.46 -16.33 -23.99
N LEU A 144 17.36 -15.06 -24.40
CA LEU A 144 17.15 -13.93 -23.48
C LEU A 144 15.87 -14.09 -22.67
N TYR A 145 14.77 -14.54 -23.29
CA TYR A 145 13.52 -14.79 -22.57
C TYR A 145 13.67 -15.88 -21.50
N ARG A 146 14.42 -16.95 -21.78
CA ARG A 146 14.66 -18.01 -20.80
C ARG A 146 15.50 -17.52 -19.64
N GLU A 147 16.59 -16.81 -19.92
CA GLU A 147 17.43 -16.18 -18.90
C GLU A 147 16.64 -15.19 -18.04
N ALA A 148 15.80 -14.35 -18.65
CA ALA A 148 14.91 -13.45 -17.94
C ALA A 148 13.95 -14.18 -17.00
N VAL A 149 13.37 -15.30 -17.42
CA VAL A 149 12.50 -16.13 -16.57
C VAL A 149 13.27 -16.73 -15.41
N ASP A 150 14.47 -17.27 -15.65
CA ASP A 150 15.32 -17.86 -14.61
C ASP A 150 15.71 -16.81 -13.54
N GLU A 151 16.11 -15.61 -13.97
CA GLU A 151 16.42 -14.49 -13.07
C GLU A 151 15.18 -14.00 -12.31
N TYR A 152 14.02 -13.94 -12.98
CA TYR A 152 12.75 -13.54 -12.37
C TYR A 152 12.29 -14.53 -11.30
N GLU A 153 12.37 -15.84 -11.57
CA GLU A 153 11.99 -16.90 -10.65
C GLU A 153 12.96 -17.03 -9.47
N SER A 154 14.25 -16.74 -9.68
CA SER A 154 15.24 -16.69 -8.60
C SER A 154 15.11 -15.45 -7.70
N GLY A 155 14.30 -14.47 -8.09
CA GLY A 155 14.06 -13.23 -7.35
C GLY A 155 15.07 -12.12 -7.63
N ASN A 156 15.99 -12.31 -8.58
CA ASN A 156 16.95 -11.30 -9.00
C ASN A 156 16.33 -10.31 -9.99
N LEU A 157 15.40 -9.51 -9.50
CA LEU A 157 14.57 -8.61 -10.31
C LEU A 157 15.38 -7.60 -11.12
N ALA A 158 16.51 -7.11 -10.59
CA ALA A 158 17.35 -6.15 -11.28
C ALA A 158 17.94 -6.74 -12.57
N GLN A 159 18.47 -7.96 -12.50
CA GLN A 159 18.99 -8.65 -13.67
C GLN A 159 17.85 -9.05 -14.63
N ALA A 160 16.73 -9.53 -14.10
CA ALA A 160 15.57 -9.87 -14.92
C ALA A 160 15.07 -8.68 -15.76
N ILE A 161 14.96 -7.48 -15.18
CA ILE A 161 14.56 -6.27 -15.91
C ILE A 161 15.55 -5.94 -17.03
N VAL A 162 16.86 -5.98 -16.75
CA VAL A 162 17.90 -5.70 -17.76
C VAL A 162 17.80 -6.65 -18.96
N VAL A 163 17.64 -7.95 -18.70
CA VAL A 163 17.53 -8.96 -19.76
C VAL A 163 16.21 -8.81 -20.53
N LEU A 164 15.11 -8.45 -19.86
CA LEU A 164 13.83 -8.17 -20.51
C LEU A 164 13.87 -6.91 -21.38
N ASP A 165 14.57 -5.85 -20.97
CA ASP A 165 14.78 -4.65 -21.76
C ASP A 165 15.66 -4.94 -23.00
N GLU A 166 16.71 -5.75 -22.83
CA GLU A 166 17.53 -6.22 -23.95
C GLU A 166 16.71 -7.06 -24.94
N LEU A 167 15.87 -7.96 -24.43
CA LEU A 167 14.93 -8.74 -25.24
C LEU A 167 13.96 -7.82 -26.01
N GLN A 168 13.40 -6.80 -25.35
CA GLN A 168 12.45 -5.88 -25.97
C GLN A 168 13.13 -5.01 -27.05
N ALA A 169 14.40 -4.62 -26.84
CA ALA A 169 15.22 -3.93 -27.82
C ALA A 169 15.57 -4.82 -29.02
N LEU A 170 15.79 -6.12 -28.80
CA LEU A 170 16.08 -7.09 -29.85
C LEU A 170 14.85 -7.46 -30.70
N ASP A 171 13.74 -7.82 -30.04
CA ASP A 171 12.46 -8.17 -30.67
C ASP A 171 11.26 -7.84 -29.77
N ALA A 172 10.71 -6.63 -29.94
CA ALA A 172 9.56 -6.15 -29.18
C ALA A 172 8.26 -6.99 -29.33
N LYS A 173 8.17 -7.88 -30.33
CA LYS A 173 6.98 -8.73 -30.55
C LYS A 173 7.11 -10.09 -29.89
N TYR A 174 8.32 -10.52 -29.54
CA TYR A 174 8.56 -11.81 -28.94
C TYR A 174 7.95 -11.88 -27.54
N GLN A 175 6.95 -12.74 -27.34
CA GLN A 175 6.27 -12.92 -26.05
C GLN A 175 5.77 -11.60 -25.41
N ALA A 176 5.35 -10.64 -26.24
CA ALA A 176 5.11 -9.25 -25.84
C ALA A 176 4.27 -9.08 -24.55
N GLU A 177 3.18 -9.84 -24.39
CA GLU A 177 2.33 -9.78 -23.19
C GLU A 177 3.01 -10.33 -21.93
N ASN A 178 3.78 -11.41 -22.05
CA ASN A 178 4.51 -11.99 -20.92
C ASN A 178 5.64 -11.07 -20.49
N VAL A 179 6.42 -10.56 -21.45
CA VAL A 179 7.50 -9.59 -21.21
C VAL A 179 6.95 -8.34 -20.54
N LYS A 180 5.84 -7.78 -21.06
CA LYS A 180 5.15 -6.64 -20.44
C LYS A 180 4.74 -6.95 -18.99
N THR A 181 4.14 -8.12 -18.74
CA THR A 181 3.69 -8.52 -17.40
C THR A 181 4.87 -8.67 -16.43
N MET A 182 5.96 -9.31 -16.87
CA MET A 182 7.18 -9.49 -16.08
C MET A 182 7.86 -8.16 -15.79
N LEU A 183 7.99 -7.26 -16.77
CA LEU A 183 8.55 -5.91 -16.58
C LEU A 183 7.67 -5.10 -15.61
N THR A 184 6.36 -5.08 -15.81
CA THR A 184 5.41 -4.36 -14.92
C THR A 184 5.56 -4.84 -13.48
N THR A 185 5.53 -6.16 -13.26
CA THR A 185 5.66 -6.74 -11.90
C THR A 185 7.06 -6.56 -11.32
N GLY A 186 8.09 -6.70 -12.16
CA GLY A 186 9.50 -6.54 -11.80
C GLY A 186 9.81 -5.12 -11.35
N HIS A 187 9.45 -4.10 -12.15
CA HIS A 187 9.59 -2.70 -11.77
C HIS A 187 8.76 -2.35 -10.54
N TYR A 188 7.51 -2.83 -10.42
CA TYR A 188 6.70 -2.55 -9.22
C TYR A 188 7.37 -3.06 -7.94
N ARG A 189 7.86 -4.32 -7.96
CA ARG A 189 8.58 -4.91 -6.81
C ARG A 189 9.92 -4.23 -6.55
N ALA A 190 10.68 -3.90 -7.60
CA ALA A 190 11.92 -3.15 -7.48
C ALA A 190 11.69 -1.76 -6.88
N GLY A 191 10.61 -1.08 -7.26
CA GLY A 191 10.17 0.19 -6.68
C GLY A 191 9.89 0.07 -5.18
N LEU A 192 9.13 -0.96 -4.76
CA LEU A 192 8.89 -1.22 -3.33
C LEU A 192 10.18 -1.52 -2.55
N ASN A 193 11.11 -2.28 -3.15
CA ASN A 193 12.42 -2.55 -2.54
C ASN A 193 13.25 -1.27 -2.38
N ALA A 194 13.24 -0.39 -3.40
CA ALA A 194 13.91 0.91 -3.34
C ALA A 194 13.29 1.83 -2.28
N VAL A 195 11.95 1.83 -2.11
CA VAL A 195 11.28 2.54 -1.00
C VAL A 195 11.79 2.04 0.36
N ALA A 196 11.90 0.72 0.52
CA ALA A 196 12.42 0.10 1.74
C ALA A 196 13.91 0.44 1.99
N ALA A 197 14.71 0.53 0.93
CA ALA A 197 16.14 0.88 0.96
C ALA A 197 16.43 2.39 1.10
N ASP A 198 15.41 3.25 1.13
CA ASP A 198 15.54 4.71 1.18
C ASP A 198 16.07 5.36 -0.12
N GLU A 199 15.91 4.68 -1.25
CA GLU A 199 16.35 5.13 -2.57
C GLU A 199 15.17 5.73 -3.36
N MET A 200 14.69 6.92 -2.94
CA MET A 200 13.44 7.50 -3.46
C MET A 200 13.47 7.81 -4.97
N ASP A 201 14.60 8.28 -5.51
CA ASP A 201 14.73 8.56 -6.95
C ASP A 201 14.66 7.27 -7.78
N ALA A 202 15.25 6.18 -7.27
CA ALA A 202 15.16 4.87 -7.91
C ALA A 202 13.73 4.34 -7.84
N ALA A 203 13.08 4.44 -6.68
CA ALA A 203 11.68 4.06 -6.52
C ALA A 203 10.76 4.79 -7.49
N ARG A 204 10.92 6.12 -7.61
CA ARG A 204 10.20 6.97 -8.56
C ARG A 204 10.37 6.47 -9.99
N THR A 205 11.61 6.26 -10.41
CA THR A 205 11.95 5.76 -11.75
C THR A 205 11.26 4.43 -12.04
N HIS A 206 11.28 3.49 -11.10
CA HIS A 206 10.61 2.20 -11.27
C HIS A 206 9.09 2.33 -11.38
N PHE A 207 8.42 3.14 -10.54
CA PHE A 207 6.96 3.33 -10.67
C PHE A 207 6.57 4.08 -11.95
N GLU A 208 7.37 5.04 -12.40
CA GLU A 208 7.19 5.69 -13.70
C GLU A 208 7.31 4.68 -14.87
N SER A 209 8.27 3.74 -14.81
CA SER A 209 8.37 2.64 -15.78
C SER A 209 7.13 1.75 -15.78
N VAL A 210 6.55 1.44 -14.60
CA VAL A 210 5.30 0.68 -14.51
C VAL A 210 4.17 1.43 -15.22
N LEU A 211 4.01 2.72 -14.97
CA LEU A 211 2.95 3.54 -15.57
C LEU A 211 3.16 3.76 -17.08
N ALA A 212 4.41 3.75 -17.56
CA ALA A 212 4.70 3.76 -19.00
C ALA A 212 4.21 2.48 -19.70
N LEU A 213 4.29 1.33 -19.02
CA LEU A 213 3.80 0.04 -19.52
C LEU A 213 2.29 -0.16 -19.30
N ALA A 214 1.78 0.29 -18.16
CA ALA A 214 0.40 0.15 -17.71
C ALA A 214 -0.13 1.49 -17.14
N PRO A 215 -0.61 2.42 -18.00
CA PRO A 215 -1.03 3.76 -17.58
C PRO A 215 -2.19 3.79 -16.59
N ASP A 216 -3.01 2.74 -16.57
CA ASP A 216 -4.19 2.62 -15.70
C ASP A 216 -3.88 1.89 -14.37
N ASP A 217 -2.61 1.59 -14.07
CA ASP A 217 -2.22 0.93 -12.82
C ASP A 217 -2.33 1.89 -11.63
N GLN A 218 -3.48 1.81 -10.95
CA GLN A 218 -3.76 2.65 -9.78
C GLN A 218 -2.78 2.40 -8.63
N GLN A 219 -2.29 1.17 -8.44
CA GLN A 219 -1.39 0.86 -7.34
C GLN A 219 -0.04 1.52 -7.54
N ALA A 220 0.50 1.46 -8.76
CA ALA A 220 1.74 2.14 -9.13
C ALA A 220 1.60 3.66 -9.02
N GLN A 221 0.46 4.22 -9.46
CA GLN A 221 0.19 5.65 -9.33
C GLN A 221 0.10 6.09 -7.87
N ASP A 222 -0.55 5.32 -7.00
CA ASP A 222 -0.64 5.60 -5.57
C ASP A 222 0.73 5.55 -4.89
N GLN A 223 1.57 4.55 -5.23
CA GLN A 223 2.95 4.47 -4.73
C GLN A 223 3.81 5.64 -5.20
N LEU A 224 3.73 6.01 -6.49
CA LEU A 224 4.45 7.17 -7.04
C LEU A 224 4.06 8.47 -6.31
N ASN A 225 2.76 8.67 -6.07
CA ASN A 225 2.27 9.83 -5.31
C ASN A 225 2.82 9.85 -3.88
N LEU A 226 2.89 8.70 -3.20
CA LEU A 226 3.45 8.59 -1.85
C LEU A 226 4.96 8.87 -1.84
N VAL A 227 5.71 8.37 -2.83
CA VAL A 227 7.15 8.65 -3.01
C VAL A 227 7.38 10.15 -3.19
N ASP A 228 6.60 10.80 -4.06
CA ASP A 228 6.73 12.23 -4.33
C ASP A 228 6.42 13.10 -3.11
N LEU A 229 5.32 12.80 -2.40
CA LEU A 229 4.95 13.52 -1.18
C LEU A 229 5.99 13.33 -0.08
N TYR A 230 6.52 12.11 0.07
CA TYR A 230 7.55 11.82 1.07
C TYR A 230 8.87 12.53 0.76
N SER A 231 9.34 12.48 -0.49
CA SER A 231 10.54 13.19 -0.94
C SER A 231 10.39 14.72 -0.80
N ALA A 232 9.23 15.26 -1.13
CA ALA A 232 8.92 16.68 -0.92
C ALA A 232 8.97 17.04 0.58
N ALA A 233 8.43 16.20 1.46
CA ALA A 233 8.49 16.41 2.91
C ALA A 233 9.92 16.34 3.46
N LEU A 234 10.78 15.47 2.90
CA LEU A 234 12.19 15.40 3.26
C LEU A 234 12.98 16.65 2.81
N SER A 235 12.59 17.30 1.72
CA SER A 235 13.30 18.49 1.22
C SER A 235 13.31 19.68 2.21
N THR A 236 12.33 19.74 3.13
CA THR A 236 12.21 20.77 4.16
C THR A 236 12.81 20.35 5.49
N TRP A 237 13.20 19.07 5.65
CA TRP A 237 13.76 18.52 6.88
C TRP A 237 14.99 19.33 7.30
N GLU A 238 15.07 19.68 8.59
CA GLU A 238 16.13 20.55 9.19
C GLU A 238 16.23 21.98 8.63
N ARG A 239 15.53 22.33 7.56
CA ARG A 239 15.47 23.70 7.00
C ARG A 239 14.30 24.51 7.54
N ASP A 240 13.13 23.90 7.58
CA ASP A 240 11.89 24.53 8.05
C ASP A 240 11.02 23.47 8.73
N TRP A 241 11.03 23.49 10.06
CA TRP A 241 10.28 22.54 10.86
C TRP A 241 8.76 22.72 10.72
N SER A 242 8.28 23.94 10.52
CA SER A 242 6.85 24.20 10.34
C SER A 242 6.36 23.60 9.02
N ALA A 243 7.08 23.85 7.92
CA ALA A 243 6.77 23.24 6.61
C ALA A 243 6.88 21.71 6.65
N THR A 244 7.93 21.19 7.29
CA THR A 244 8.15 19.74 7.48
C THR A 244 6.99 19.08 8.24
N ILE A 245 6.56 19.68 9.35
CA ILE A 245 5.43 19.17 10.14
C ILE A 245 4.15 19.14 9.31
N GLN A 246 3.85 20.20 8.54
CA GLN A 246 2.64 20.23 7.71
C GLN A 246 2.67 19.14 6.63
N ALA A 247 3.80 18.98 5.96
CA ALA A 247 3.97 17.96 4.92
C ALA A 247 3.80 16.53 5.50
N PHE A 248 4.52 16.20 6.57
CA PHE A 248 4.40 14.89 7.22
C PHE A 248 3.05 14.67 7.90
N LYS A 249 2.36 15.71 8.37
CA LYS A 249 1.00 15.60 8.92
C LYS A 249 -0.02 15.24 7.85
N GLY A 250 0.07 15.86 6.66
CA GLY A 250 -0.75 15.50 5.51
C GLY A 250 -0.50 14.05 5.08
N LEU A 251 0.77 13.67 4.99
CA LEU A 251 1.16 12.31 4.61
C LEU A 251 0.73 11.26 5.66
N TYR A 252 0.82 11.58 6.95
CA TYR A 252 0.37 10.70 8.04
C TYR A 252 -1.16 10.50 8.03
N ALA A 253 -1.93 11.52 7.69
CA ALA A 253 -3.38 11.40 7.53
C ALA A 253 -3.78 10.55 6.31
N LEU A 254 -2.98 10.59 5.24
CA LEU A 254 -3.20 9.82 4.02
C LEU A 254 -2.79 8.35 4.18
N ALA A 255 -1.58 8.10 4.69
CA ALA A 255 -0.98 6.78 4.75
C ALA A 255 -0.14 6.61 6.05
N PRO A 256 -0.77 6.37 7.21
CA PRO A 256 -0.08 6.36 8.50
C PRO A 256 0.93 5.22 8.67
N GLY A 257 0.79 4.14 7.89
CA GLY A 257 1.70 2.99 7.85
C GLY A 257 2.75 3.04 6.75
N TYR A 258 2.83 4.13 5.97
CA TYR A 258 3.84 4.25 4.92
C TYR A 258 5.20 4.55 5.53
N LYS A 259 6.16 3.65 5.31
CA LYS A 259 7.56 3.76 5.77
C LYS A 259 7.64 4.19 7.25
N ASP A 260 8.39 5.23 7.54
CA ASP A 260 8.65 5.78 8.88
C ASP A 260 7.93 7.13 9.09
N VAL A 261 6.87 7.43 8.32
CA VAL A 261 6.13 8.72 8.36
C VAL A 261 5.69 9.07 9.78
N LYS A 262 5.15 8.11 10.53
CA LYS A 262 4.74 8.31 11.93
C LYS A 262 5.92 8.75 12.80
N SER A 263 7.07 8.08 12.66
CA SER A 263 8.29 8.38 13.41
C SER A 263 8.89 9.72 13.02
N ARG A 264 8.91 10.04 11.72
CA ARG A 264 9.42 11.32 11.22
C ARG A 264 8.57 12.50 11.64
N LEU A 265 7.24 12.38 11.61
CA LEU A 265 6.35 13.44 12.09
C LEU A 265 6.56 13.72 13.57
N HIS A 266 6.68 12.67 14.39
CA HIS A 266 7.01 12.81 15.82
C HIS A 266 8.36 13.51 16.03
N ASN A 267 9.41 13.05 15.34
CA ASN A 267 10.75 13.65 15.44
C ASN A 267 10.77 15.11 14.96
N ALA A 268 9.99 15.46 13.93
CA ALA A 268 9.86 16.83 13.46
C ALA A 268 9.28 17.76 14.54
N TYR A 269 8.26 17.32 15.27
CA TYR A 269 7.74 18.07 16.42
C TYR A 269 8.77 18.21 17.55
N ILE A 270 9.56 17.16 17.85
CA ILE A 270 10.64 17.23 18.85
C ILE A 270 11.70 18.26 18.44
N ASN A 271 12.21 18.17 17.21
CA ASN A 271 13.24 19.09 16.74
C ASN A 271 12.74 20.54 16.70
N HIS A 272 11.47 20.76 16.34
CA HIS A 272 10.85 22.07 16.44
C HIS A 272 10.72 22.56 17.88
N ALA A 273 10.37 21.68 18.82
CA ALA A 273 10.32 22.00 20.24
C ALA A 273 11.71 22.40 20.77
N GLN A 274 12.76 21.68 20.38
CA GLN A 274 14.14 21.97 20.76
C GLN A 274 14.62 23.33 20.23
N ALA A 275 14.18 23.74 19.03
CA ALA A 275 14.44 25.09 18.54
C ALA A 275 13.85 26.16 19.47
N TYR A 276 12.61 25.97 19.94
CA TYR A 276 12.00 26.87 20.93
C TYR A 276 12.67 26.82 22.31
N VAL A 277 13.19 25.66 22.73
CA VAL A 277 13.98 25.54 23.96
C VAL A 277 15.25 26.40 23.86
N GLY A 278 15.95 26.39 22.72
CA GLY A 278 17.11 27.25 22.47
C GLY A 278 16.82 28.74 22.57
N GLU A 279 15.58 29.15 22.26
CA GLU A 279 15.09 30.53 22.39
C GLU A 279 14.48 30.84 23.78
N ALA A 280 14.47 29.88 24.70
CA ALA A 280 13.75 29.94 25.98
C ALA A 280 12.22 30.19 25.83
N ALA A 281 11.64 29.86 24.68
CA ALA A 281 10.22 29.94 24.39
C ALA A 281 9.45 28.70 24.92
N TRP A 282 9.53 28.46 26.22
CA TRP A 282 9.09 27.23 26.88
C TRP A 282 7.64 26.84 26.63
N CYS A 283 6.71 27.80 26.52
CA CYS A 283 5.30 27.50 26.25
C CYS A 283 5.09 26.96 24.83
N ARG A 284 5.80 27.52 23.83
CA ARG A 284 5.75 26.98 22.44
C ARG A 284 6.43 25.63 22.35
N ALA A 285 7.55 25.45 23.06
CA ALA A 285 8.22 24.16 23.18
C ALA A 285 7.28 23.10 23.78
N ALA A 286 6.55 23.43 24.86
CA ALA A 286 5.57 22.55 25.47
C ALA A 286 4.44 22.14 24.52
N ASP A 287 3.94 23.06 23.68
CA ASP A 287 2.92 22.76 22.68
C ASP A 287 3.44 21.81 21.57
N GLN A 288 4.68 22.02 21.12
CA GLN A 288 5.31 21.13 20.14
C GLN A 288 5.57 19.74 20.74
N TYR A 289 6.09 19.64 21.97
CA TYR A 289 6.24 18.36 22.64
C TYR A 289 4.89 17.67 22.89
N ALA A 290 3.84 18.42 23.25
CA ALA A 290 2.50 17.86 23.38
C ALA A 290 1.97 17.30 22.06
N SER A 291 2.27 17.97 20.95
CA SER A 291 1.94 17.48 19.59
C SER A 291 2.75 16.24 19.24
N ALA A 292 4.05 16.19 19.56
CA ALA A 292 4.89 15.00 19.40
C ALA A 292 4.32 13.80 20.17
N VAL A 293 3.90 14.03 21.42
CA VAL A 293 3.27 13.01 22.28
C VAL A 293 1.96 12.50 21.66
N GLY A 294 1.17 13.38 21.02
CA GLY A 294 -0.04 12.99 20.31
C GLY A 294 0.21 12.04 19.13
N ILE A 295 1.40 12.07 18.51
CA ILE A 295 1.78 11.17 17.40
C ILE A 295 2.33 9.84 17.91
N MET A 296 3.35 9.92 18.77
CA MET A 296 3.93 8.79 19.47
C MET A 296 4.24 9.25 20.87
N PRO A 297 3.66 8.64 21.90
CA PRO A 297 3.68 9.34 23.16
C PRO A 297 5.04 9.40 23.86
N LEU A 298 6.19 8.94 23.33
CA LEU A 298 7.43 8.50 24.03
C LEU A 298 7.87 9.21 25.34
N GLU A 299 8.66 8.55 26.22
CA GLU A 299 8.78 8.87 27.66
C GLU A 299 9.59 10.12 27.80
N SER A 300 10.74 10.09 27.13
CA SER A 300 11.58 11.24 26.88
C SER A 300 10.81 12.44 26.34
N THR A 301 9.73 12.21 25.56
CA THR A 301 8.92 13.29 24.97
C THR A 301 7.84 13.79 25.92
N VAL A 302 7.23 12.92 26.72
CA VAL A 302 6.32 13.29 27.82
C VAL A 302 7.06 14.04 28.92
N ASP A 303 8.24 13.57 29.31
CA ASP A 303 9.11 14.22 30.28
C ASP A 303 9.54 15.59 29.76
N ALA A 304 10.02 15.68 28.52
CA ALA A 304 10.38 16.96 27.91
C ALA A 304 9.18 17.92 27.77
N ARG A 305 7.97 17.41 27.50
CA ARG A 305 6.73 18.20 27.51
C ARG A 305 6.45 18.76 28.89
N ASP A 306 6.51 17.92 29.92
CA ASP A 306 6.12 18.30 31.28
C ASP A 306 7.17 19.22 31.92
N GLU A 307 8.45 18.99 31.64
CA GLU A 307 9.54 19.93 31.95
C GLU A 307 9.31 21.28 31.28
N ALA A 308 9.06 21.30 29.96
CA ALA A 308 8.78 22.55 29.25
C ALA A 308 7.52 23.26 29.79
N ARG A 309 6.50 22.52 30.24
CA ARG A 309 5.31 23.11 30.89
C ARG A 309 5.63 23.74 32.24
N ILE A 310 6.44 23.10 33.07
CA ILE A 310 6.89 23.65 34.36
C ILE A 310 7.69 24.94 34.12
N LEU A 311 8.61 24.91 33.16
CA LEU A 311 9.43 26.08 32.81
C LEU A 311 8.59 27.21 32.18
N CYS A 312 7.57 26.88 31.38
CA CYS A 312 6.58 27.83 30.89
C CYS A 312 5.82 28.51 32.04
N GLN A 313 5.31 27.75 33.02
CA GLN A 313 4.62 28.30 34.18
C GLN A 313 5.54 29.21 35.01
N ALA A 314 6.79 28.79 35.23
CA ALA A 314 7.79 29.60 35.93
C ALA A 314 8.09 30.92 35.19
N ALA A 315 8.21 30.89 33.85
CA ALA A 315 8.42 32.08 33.02
C ALA A 315 7.23 33.04 33.07
N VAL A 316 5.99 32.52 33.04
CA VAL A 316 4.76 33.32 33.18
C VAL A 316 4.69 33.98 34.56
N VAL A 317 4.99 33.24 35.64
CA VAL A 317 5.02 33.78 37.01
C VAL A 317 6.10 34.84 37.18
N ALA A 318 7.31 34.61 36.63
CA ALA A 318 8.40 35.57 36.67
C ALA A 318 8.08 36.88 35.91
N ALA A 319 7.39 36.78 34.77
CA ALA A 319 6.90 37.95 34.03
C ALA A 319 5.77 38.69 34.79
N SER A 320 5.07 37.99 35.69
CA SER A 320 3.94 38.53 36.47
C SER A 320 4.35 39.11 37.83
N ALA A 321 5.52 38.76 38.35
CA ALA A 321 5.97 39.17 39.68
C ALA A 321 6.67 40.54 39.66
N SER A 322 5.94 41.59 40.04
CA SER A 322 6.56 42.84 40.53
C SER A 322 7.02 42.67 41.99
N PRO A 323 8.18 43.22 42.41
CA PRO A 323 8.76 42.90 43.71
C PRO A 323 8.11 43.75 44.81
N THR A 324 7.38 43.12 45.75
CA THR A 324 7.05 43.79 47.02
C THR A 324 7.14 42.87 48.24
N ALA A 325 8.04 43.26 49.15
CA ALA A 325 8.13 43.12 50.60
C ALA A 325 7.75 41.80 51.32
N ARG A 326 8.78 41.28 52.02
CA ARG A 326 8.74 40.30 53.11
C ARG A 326 7.87 40.79 54.29
N VAL A 327 7.09 39.87 54.88
CA VAL A 327 6.53 40.01 56.23
C VAL A 327 6.86 38.76 57.05
N ALA A 328 7.23 38.99 58.30
CA ALA A 328 7.84 38.06 59.25
C ALA A 328 6.85 37.15 59.98
N LEU A 329 7.35 35.98 60.38
CA LEU A 329 6.73 34.95 61.22
C LEU A 329 6.62 35.38 62.70
N GLN A 330 5.60 34.84 63.37
CA GLN A 330 5.58 34.67 64.83
C GLN A 330 5.08 33.25 65.19
N PRO A 331 5.66 32.57 66.21
CA PRO A 331 5.39 31.16 66.52
C PRO A 331 4.55 30.95 67.78
N GLY A 332 3.86 29.81 67.87
CA GLY A 332 3.44 29.22 69.16
C GLY A 332 2.22 28.31 69.11
N ALA A 333 2.45 26.98 69.20
CA ALA A 333 1.73 26.05 70.09
C ALA A 333 2.19 24.60 69.82
N THR A 334 2.73 23.96 70.85
CA THR A 334 3.14 22.54 70.89
C THR A 334 2.03 21.63 71.49
N PRO A 335 2.09 20.30 71.27
CA PRO A 335 0.97 19.36 71.45
C PRO A 335 1.13 18.38 72.65
N SER A 336 0.08 17.62 73.00
CA SER A 336 0.14 16.36 73.79
C SER A 336 -1.24 15.64 73.90
N PRO A 337 -1.36 14.36 74.33
CA PRO A 337 -1.28 13.16 73.46
C PRO A 337 -2.39 12.07 73.67
N ALA A 338 -2.37 11.08 72.77
CA ALA A 338 -2.78 9.65 72.78
C ALA A 338 -3.83 9.05 73.74
N ALA A 339 -4.70 8.19 73.19
CA ALA A 339 -5.18 6.95 73.84
C ALA A 339 -5.65 5.87 72.84
N ASP A 340 -5.10 4.68 73.09
CA ASP A 340 -5.27 3.27 72.68
C ASP A 340 -6.48 2.69 71.90
N ALA A 341 -6.16 1.52 71.33
CA ALA A 341 -6.93 0.60 70.49
C ALA A 341 -7.88 -0.36 71.25
N THR A 342 -8.89 -0.90 70.55
CA THR A 342 -9.32 -2.31 70.65
C THR A 342 -10.30 -2.69 69.54
N ALA A 343 -10.14 -3.90 69.01
CA ALA A 343 -10.92 -4.52 67.95
C ALA A 343 -12.05 -5.43 68.50
N ALA A 344 -13.17 -5.56 67.80
CA ALA A 344 -13.87 -6.83 67.54
C ALA A 344 -15.10 -6.65 66.63
N SER A 345 -15.30 -7.66 65.78
CA SER A 345 -16.21 -7.79 64.63
C SER A 345 -17.60 -8.34 65.00
N SER A 346 -18.68 -7.91 64.31
CA SER A 346 -19.47 -8.79 63.40
C SER A 346 -20.78 -8.15 62.90
N ALA A 347 -20.80 -7.99 61.58
CA ALA A 347 -21.88 -8.00 60.57
C ALA A 347 -23.29 -7.43 60.84
N PRO A 348 -23.78 -6.62 59.88
CA PRO A 348 -25.12 -6.81 59.32
C PRO A 348 -25.06 -7.27 57.86
N SER A 349 -26.00 -8.14 57.51
CA SER A 349 -26.26 -8.65 56.17
C SER A 349 -26.34 -7.52 55.14
N ALA A 350 -25.50 -7.60 54.11
CA ALA A 350 -25.49 -6.63 53.02
C ALA A 350 -26.76 -6.78 52.17
N THR A 351 -27.72 -5.90 52.41
CA THR A 351 -28.69 -5.54 51.36
C THR A 351 -27.90 -4.70 50.34
N PRO A 352 -27.97 -4.97 49.02
CA PRO A 352 -27.20 -4.20 48.05
C PRO A 352 -27.61 -2.74 48.11
N ALA A 353 -26.68 -1.89 48.56
CA ALA A 353 -26.86 -0.45 48.57
C ALA A 353 -27.11 0.00 47.12
N THR A 354 -28.28 0.59 46.87
CA THR A 354 -28.58 1.23 45.60
C THR A 354 -27.61 2.39 45.43
N MET A 355 -26.51 2.19 44.69
CA MET A 355 -25.61 3.28 44.35
C MET A 355 -26.37 4.31 43.52
N ALA A 356 -26.28 5.58 43.90
CA ALA A 356 -26.84 6.66 43.11
C ALA A 356 -26.20 6.67 41.72
N ALA A 357 -27.01 6.89 40.67
CA ALA A 357 -26.51 7.01 39.30
C ALA A 357 -25.41 8.09 39.24
N GLY A 358 -24.24 7.74 38.69
CA GLY A 358 -23.07 8.64 38.61
C GLY A 358 -22.10 8.55 39.80
N SER A 359 -22.26 7.58 40.69
CA SER A 359 -21.26 7.24 41.72
C SER A 359 -20.58 5.89 41.42
N GLY A 360 -19.35 5.70 41.89
CA GLY A 360 -18.57 4.48 41.67
C GLY A 360 -17.19 4.75 41.06
N GLN A 361 -16.45 3.67 40.83
CA GLN A 361 -15.11 3.71 40.26
C GLN A 361 -15.01 2.85 39.00
N ILE A 362 -14.30 3.34 38.00
CA ILE A 362 -13.91 2.55 36.82
C ILE A 362 -12.40 2.35 36.89
N VAL A 363 -11.96 1.09 36.84
CA VAL A 363 -10.54 0.75 36.71
C VAL A 363 -10.31 0.09 35.36
N PHE A 364 -9.29 0.55 34.65
CA PHE A 364 -8.93 0.02 33.35
C PHE A 364 -7.42 -0.01 33.18
N ALA A 365 -6.95 -0.97 32.38
CA ALA A 365 -5.57 -0.97 31.92
C ALA A 365 -5.46 -0.07 30.67
N SER A 366 -4.45 0.77 30.66
CA SER A 366 -4.08 1.55 29.48
C SER A 366 -2.67 1.15 29.07
N PHE A 367 -2.48 0.82 27.79
CA PHE A 367 -1.13 0.62 27.26
C PHE A 367 -0.47 1.97 27.10
N ASP A 368 0.63 2.15 27.81
CA ASP A 368 1.53 3.25 27.59
C ASP A 368 2.53 2.87 26.49
N ALA A 369 2.18 3.22 25.25
CA ALA A 369 2.97 2.94 24.05
C ALA A 369 4.39 3.50 24.09
N ILE A 370 4.63 4.39 25.04
CA ILE A 370 5.90 4.98 25.42
C ILE A 370 6.84 4.01 26.10
N ARG A 371 6.41 3.60 27.30
CA ARG A 371 7.18 2.85 28.28
C ARG A 371 7.17 1.37 27.88
N GLY A 372 6.42 1.05 26.81
CA GLY A 372 6.17 -0.32 26.37
C GLY A 372 5.42 -1.11 27.44
N GLN A 373 4.71 -0.45 28.35
CA GLN A 373 4.12 -1.08 29.52
C GLN A 373 2.65 -0.73 29.65
N HIS A 374 1.90 -1.55 30.38
CA HIS A 374 0.52 -1.25 30.72
C HIS A 374 0.44 -0.75 32.14
N ASP A 375 -0.41 0.25 32.37
CA ASP A 375 -0.67 0.81 33.69
C ASP A 375 -2.17 0.75 33.98
N LEU A 376 -2.53 0.52 35.24
CA LEU A 376 -3.90 0.62 35.72
C LEU A 376 -4.22 2.04 36.15
N TYR A 377 -5.29 2.58 35.60
CA TYR A 377 -5.87 3.85 36.00
C TYR A 377 -7.20 3.63 36.70
N VAL A 378 -7.54 4.51 37.63
CA VAL A 378 -8.86 4.58 38.26
C VAL A 378 -9.50 5.93 37.99
N VAL A 379 -10.78 5.91 37.65
CA VAL A 379 -11.63 7.08 37.50
C VAL A 379 -12.71 7.03 38.57
N ASP A 380 -12.78 8.07 39.39
CA ASP A 380 -13.91 8.28 40.30
C ASP A 380 -15.01 9.04 39.55
N LEU A 381 -16.19 8.43 39.43
CA LEU A 381 -17.28 9.00 38.62
C LEU A 381 -17.86 10.29 39.21
N ALA A 382 -17.71 10.53 40.52
CA ALA A 382 -18.15 11.76 41.16
C ALA A 382 -17.17 12.91 40.88
N GLN A 383 -15.86 12.62 40.89
CA GLN A 383 -14.81 13.63 40.69
C GLN A 383 -14.45 13.85 39.21
N ARG A 384 -14.73 12.86 38.35
CA ARG A 384 -14.46 12.85 36.90
C ARG A 384 -12.98 13.02 36.54
N ASP A 385 -12.09 12.67 37.45
CA ASP A 385 -10.65 12.66 37.24
C ASP A 385 -10.14 11.22 37.08
N ALA A 386 -9.13 11.05 36.22
CA ALA A 386 -8.41 9.79 36.08
C ALA A 386 -7.07 9.91 36.80
N ARG A 387 -6.75 8.96 37.67
CA ARG A 387 -5.45 8.88 38.35
C ARG A 387 -4.79 7.54 38.12
N LEU A 388 -3.46 7.53 38.06
CA LEU A 388 -2.69 6.30 38.04
C LEU A 388 -2.93 5.54 39.36
N LEU A 389 -3.33 4.27 39.24
CA LEU A 389 -3.55 3.38 40.37
C LEU A 389 -2.35 2.44 40.59
N GLN A 390 -1.84 1.84 39.52
CA GLN A 390 -0.70 0.92 39.59
C GLN A 390 0.04 0.90 38.24
N ALA A 391 1.34 1.17 38.25
CA ALA A 391 2.19 1.02 37.07
C ALA A 391 2.54 -0.45 36.82
N ASN A 392 2.84 -0.82 35.57
CA ASN A 392 3.21 -2.18 35.17
C ASN A 392 2.16 -3.21 35.59
N ALA A 393 0.89 -2.98 35.25
CA ALA A 393 -0.21 -3.83 35.64
C ALA A 393 -1.35 -3.88 34.60
N THR A 394 -2.04 -5.02 34.54
CA THR A 394 -3.15 -5.29 33.61
C THR A 394 -4.25 -6.12 34.26
N GLN A 395 -5.34 -6.34 33.52
CA GLN A 395 -6.41 -7.29 33.88
C GLN A 395 -6.99 -7.03 35.28
N PRO A 396 -7.47 -5.80 35.55
CA PRO A 396 -8.04 -5.45 36.85
C PRO A 396 -9.37 -6.19 37.08
N ALA A 397 -9.56 -6.70 38.30
CA ALA A 397 -10.78 -7.36 38.73
C ALA A 397 -11.14 -6.98 40.18
N PHE A 398 -12.25 -6.27 40.35
CA PHE A 398 -12.77 -5.92 41.67
C PHE A 398 -13.46 -7.12 42.34
N ASP A 399 -13.37 -7.18 43.66
CA ASP A 399 -14.28 -8.00 44.45
C ASP A 399 -15.68 -7.37 44.50
N ALA A 400 -16.69 -8.14 44.92
CA ALA A 400 -18.08 -7.68 44.98
C ALA A 400 -18.29 -6.44 45.87
N SER A 401 -17.39 -6.21 46.83
CA SER A 401 -17.45 -5.05 47.73
C SER A 401 -16.85 -3.77 47.12
N GLY A 402 -16.05 -3.90 46.06
CA GLY A 402 -15.28 -2.81 45.46
C GLY A 402 -14.13 -2.30 46.33
N THR A 403 -13.74 -3.03 47.38
CA THR A 403 -12.66 -2.61 48.31
C THR A 403 -11.31 -3.22 47.95
N ARG A 404 -11.31 -4.36 47.26
CA ARG A 404 -10.10 -5.06 46.84
C ARG A 404 -10.08 -5.23 45.33
N LEU A 405 -8.92 -4.97 44.74
CA LEU A 405 -8.66 -5.11 43.31
C LEU A 405 -7.57 -6.15 43.10
N ALA A 406 -7.90 -7.26 42.45
CA ALA A 406 -6.91 -8.18 41.91
C ALA A 406 -6.43 -7.69 40.55
N PHE A 407 -5.16 -7.86 40.24
CA PHE A 407 -4.61 -7.52 38.94
C PHE A 407 -3.41 -8.40 38.60
N ARG A 408 -3.06 -8.46 37.31
CA ARG A 408 -1.84 -9.06 36.82
C ARG A 408 -0.72 -8.03 36.82
N SER A 409 0.34 -8.31 37.56
CA SER A 409 1.56 -7.50 37.56
C SER A 409 2.44 -7.87 36.36
N LEU A 410 2.99 -6.84 35.73
CA LEU A 410 3.99 -6.93 34.66
C LEU A 410 5.37 -6.46 35.15
N ASP A 411 5.50 -6.11 36.43
CA ASP A 411 6.77 -5.74 37.03
C ASP A 411 7.68 -6.98 37.13
N SER A 412 8.87 -6.90 36.53
CA SER A 412 9.88 -7.96 36.58
C SER A 412 10.29 -8.39 37.99
N ALA A 413 10.14 -7.49 38.99
CA ALA A 413 10.44 -7.78 40.38
C ALA A 413 9.27 -8.45 41.12
N GLN A 414 8.05 -8.38 40.59
CA GLN A 414 6.81 -8.81 41.22
C GLN A 414 5.90 -9.44 40.17
N LEU A 415 6.17 -10.69 39.84
CA LEU A 415 5.47 -11.42 38.78
C LEU A 415 4.15 -11.99 39.28
N GLY A 416 3.22 -12.27 38.37
CA GLY A 416 1.96 -12.94 38.68
C GLY A 416 0.87 -12.00 39.15
N LEU A 417 0.04 -12.46 40.09
CA LEU A 417 -1.14 -11.74 40.55
C LEU A 417 -0.89 -11.02 41.87
N SER A 418 -1.45 -9.83 41.99
CA SER A 418 -1.41 -9.02 43.20
C SER A 418 -2.78 -8.47 43.54
N ILE A 419 -3.01 -8.20 44.82
CA ILE A 419 -4.21 -7.55 45.34
C ILE A 419 -3.82 -6.18 45.88
N LEU A 420 -4.58 -5.16 45.50
CA LEU A 420 -4.44 -3.78 45.94
C LEU A 420 -5.75 -3.31 46.59
N ASP A 421 -5.66 -2.58 47.68
CA ASP A 421 -6.74 -1.72 48.19
C ASP A 421 -6.59 -0.32 47.57
N PRO A 422 -7.51 0.12 46.69
CA PRO A 422 -7.39 1.40 45.99
C PRO A 422 -7.50 2.64 46.89
N ARG A 423 -7.97 2.50 48.13
CA ARG A 423 -8.13 3.60 49.10
C ARG A 423 -6.91 3.74 49.99
N SER A 424 -6.41 2.64 50.55
CA SER A 424 -5.24 2.66 51.43
C SER A 424 -3.91 2.57 50.67
N GLY A 425 -3.93 2.06 49.44
CA GLY A 425 -2.72 1.74 48.67
C GLY A 425 -2.02 0.47 49.16
N SER A 426 -2.57 -0.23 50.15
CA SER A 426 -2.00 -1.48 50.67
C SER A 426 -2.03 -2.56 49.61
N ARG A 427 -0.93 -3.32 49.49
CA ARG A 427 -0.74 -4.31 48.43
C ARG A 427 -0.24 -5.64 48.98
N LEU A 428 -0.71 -6.73 48.39
CA LEU A 428 -0.30 -8.10 48.66
C LEU A 428 0.06 -8.81 47.35
N GLU A 429 1.24 -9.43 47.30
CA GLU A 429 1.65 -10.31 46.18
C GLU A 429 1.05 -11.70 46.41
N THR A 430 0.14 -12.13 45.53
CA THR A 430 -0.67 -13.34 45.71
C THR A 430 -0.06 -14.55 45.02
N THR A 431 0.47 -14.40 43.82
CA THR A 431 1.20 -15.46 43.08
C THR A 431 2.53 -14.93 42.53
N VAL A 432 3.31 -15.78 41.86
CA VAL A 432 4.69 -15.44 41.42
C VAL A 432 5.02 -15.78 39.97
N HIS A 433 4.08 -16.37 39.22
CA HIS A 433 4.35 -16.83 37.85
C HIS A 433 3.88 -15.80 36.83
N THR A 434 4.74 -15.48 35.86
CA THR A 434 4.43 -14.46 34.84
C THR A 434 3.24 -14.83 33.96
N GLU A 435 2.96 -16.13 33.84
CA GLU A 435 1.84 -16.70 33.09
C GLU A 435 0.49 -16.54 33.79
N ASP A 436 0.46 -16.23 35.10
CA ASP A 436 -0.77 -16.09 35.86
C ASP A 436 -1.55 -14.85 35.38
N SER A 437 -2.81 -15.05 34.98
CA SER A 437 -3.59 -14.03 34.28
C SER A 437 -5.11 -14.23 34.45
N CYS A 438 -5.88 -13.23 34.02
CA CYS A 438 -7.34 -13.20 34.05
C CYS A 438 -7.94 -13.52 35.44
N PRO A 439 -7.54 -12.80 36.50
CA PRO A 439 -8.10 -13.04 37.84
C PRO A 439 -9.60 -12.70 37.87
N THR A 440 -10.38 -13.51 38.57
CA THR A 440 -11.80 -13.24 38.86
C THR A 440 -12.13 -13.64 40.29
N TRP A 441 -12.88 -12.81 40.99
CA TRP A 441 -13.28 -13.05 42.38
C TRP A 441 -14.53 -13.93 42.42
N SER A 442 -14.58 -14.87 43.35
CA SER A 442 -15.85 -15.48 43.73
C SER A 442 -16.80 -14.41 44.29
N PRO A 443 -18.12 -14.56 44.15
CA PRO A 443 -19.08 -13.53 44.60
C PRO A 443 -19.03 -13.23 46.10
N ASP A 444 -18.62 -14.21 46.92
CA ASP A 444 -18.39 -14.05 48.36
C ASP A 444 -17.04 -13.37 48.69
N GLY A 445 -16.18 -13.14 47.70
CA GLY A 445 -14.85 -12.56 47.84
C GLY A 445 -13.83 -13.44 48.56
N GLY A 446 -14.15 -14.72 48.76
CA GLY A 446 -13.31 -15.69 49.47
C GLY A 446 -12.27 -16.39 48.61
N GLN A 447 -12.41 -16.36 47.29
CA GLN A 447 -11.54 -17.05 46.34
C GLN A 447 -11.23 -16.17 45.12
N ILE A 448 -10.05 -16.36 44.55
CA ILE A 448 -9.69 -15.84 43.23
C ILE A 448 -9.44 -17.03 42.31
N VAL A 449 -10.14 -17.06 41.17
CA VAL A 449 -9.86 -18.02 40.09
C VAL A 449 -9.07 -17.30 39.01
N PHE A 450 -8.04 -17.94 38.48
CA PHE A 450 -7.17 -17.36 37.46
C PHE A 450 -6.68 -18.42 36.48
N ALA A 451 -6.19 -17.99 35.32
CA ALA A 451 -5.62 -18.85 34.29
C ALA A 451 -4.09 -18.82 34.34
N SER A 452 -3.44 -19.97 34.19
CA SER A 452 -1.98 -20.07 34.15
C SER A 452 -1.50 -21.15 33.18
N ASN A 453 -0.37 -20.89 32.53
CA ASN A 453 0.39 -21.84 31.72
C ASN A 453 1.82 -22.02 32.27
N LYS A 454 2.01 -21.86 33.59
CA LYS A 454 3.32 -21.96 34.28
C LYS A 454 4.08 -23.29 34.04
N HIS A 455 3.39 -24.33 33.58
CA HIS A 455 4.01 -25.60 33.18
C HIS A 455 4.79 -25.52 31.85
N GLY A 456 4.54 -24.50 31.02
CA GLY A 456 5.21 -24.33 29.72
C GLY A 456 4.76 -25.32 28.64
N ASP A 457 3.72 -26.12 28.88
CA ASP A 457 3.22 -27.15 27.97
C ASP A 457 2.19 -26.63 26.95
N ARG A 458 2.04 -25.30 26.88
CA ARG A 458 1.06 -24.58 26.05
C ARG A 458 -0.40 -24.96 26.36
N LYS A 459 -0.66 -25.45 27.58
CA LYS A 459 -2.00 -25.77 28.05
C LYS A 459 -2.36 -24.87 29.23
N TRP A 460 -3.31 -23.98 28.99
CA TRP A 460 -3.88 -23.13 30.03
C TRP A 460 -4.71 -23.95 31.01
N ARG A 461 -4.52 -23.67 32.29
CA ARG A 461 -5.25 -24.27 33.41
C ARG A 461 -5.85 -23.19 34.29
N LEU A 462 -7.01 -23.48 34.85
CA LEU A 462 -7.64 -22.69 35.88
C LEU A 462 -7.11 -23.12 37.25
N TYR A 463 -6.66 -22.15 38.02
CA TYR A 463 -6.24 -22.31 39.41
C TYR A 463 -7.15 -21.50 40.32
N VAL A 464 -7.32 -21.95 41.56
CA VAL A 464 -7.97 -21.20 42.63
C VAL A 464 -6.96 -20.86 43.72
N ILE A 465 -7.08 -19.68 44.31
CA ILE A 465 -6.25 -19.24 45.44
C ILE A 465 -7.07 -18.45 46.44
N SER A 466 -6.70 -18.51 47.71
CA SER A 466 -7.27 -17.66 48.75
C SER A 466 -6.67 -16.25 48.66
N PRO A 467 -7.44 -15.16 48.79
CA PRO A 467 -6.92 -13.81 48.65
C PRO A 467 -5.93 -13.38 49.75
N GLY A 468 -5.86 -14.12 50.85
CA GLY A 468 -4.87 -13.90 51.92
C GLY A 468 -3.58 -14.69 51.73
N GLU A 469 -3.50 -15.55 50.72
CA GLU A 469 -2.29 -16.33 50.44
C GLU A 469 -1.22 -15.41 49.81
N VAL A 470 0.02 -15.57 50.25
CA VAL A 470 1.15 -14.74 49.83
C VAL A 470 2.10 -15.58 49.01
N ARG A 471 2.34 -15.16 47.77
CA ARG A 471 3.22 -15.88 46.83
C ARG A 471 2.86 -17.37 46.70
N GLY A 472 1.56 -17.66 46.68
CA GLY A 472 1.01 -19.00 46.61
C GLY A 472 1.04 -19.60 45.20
N GLU A 473 0.91 -20.91 45.13
CA GLU A 473 0.88 -21.66 43.86
C GLU A 473 -0.54 -21.84 43.29
N GLY A 474 -1.56 -21.70 44.14
CA GLY A 474 -2.95 -22.02 43.81
C GLY A 474 -3.19 -23.52 43.61
N GLN A 475 -4.45 -23.93 43.73
CA GLN A 475 -4.89 -25.29 43.45
C GLN A 475 -5.43 -25.38 42.02
N GLU A 476 -4.88 -26.29 41.22
CA GLU A 476 -5.38 -26.56 39.87
C GLU A 476 -6.79 -27.16 39.91
N TRP A 477 -7.71 -26.61 39.12
CA TRP A 477 -9.05 -27.15 38.93
C TRP A 477 -9.18 -27.93 37.62
N MET A 478 -8.74 -27.37 36.49
CA MET A 478 -8.84 -28.02 35.17
C MET A 478 -8.16 -27.22 34.05
N LEU A 479 -8.13 -27.79 32.84
CA LEU A 479 -7.77 -27.07 31.62
C LEU A 479 -8.78 -25.95 31.29
N GLY A 480 -8.29 -24.74 31.09
CA GLY A 480 -9.11 -23.61 30.67
C GLY A 480 -8.49 -22.24 30.94
N GLN A 481 -9.17 -21.21 30.45
CA GLN A 481 -8.83 -19.79 30.59
C GLN A 481 -10.08 -18.90 30.57
N MET A 482 -9.90 -17.61 30.85
CA MET A 482 -10.97 -16.59 30.89
C MET A 482 -12.16 -17.00 31.79
N PRO A 483 -11.92 -17.25 33.09
CA PRO A 483 -12.95 -17.66 34.03
C PRO A 483 -13.95 -16.52 34.32
N ALA A 484 -15.24 -16.87 34.45
CA ALA A 484 -16.32 -15.96 34.81
C ALA A 484 -17.33 -16.63 35.75
N TRP A 485 -17.50 -16.06 36.94
CA TRP A 485 -18.45 -16.54 37.95
C TRP A 485 -19.89 -16.16 37.62
N SER A 486 -20.83 -17.06 37.93
CA SER A 486 -22.23 -16.69 38.10
C SER A 486 -22.39 -15.85 39.38
N GLN A 487 -23.36 -14.94 39.40
CA GLN A 487 -23.56 -14.01 40.52
C GLN A 487 -23.88 -14.71 41.86
N ASP A 488 -24.50 -15.89 41.79
CA ASP A 488 -24.81 -16.73 42.96
C ASP A 488 -23.62 -17.61 43.41
N GLY A 489 -22.50 -17.60 42.68
CA GLY A 489 -21.31 -18.40 42.97
C GLY A 489 -21.48 -19.90 42.74
N SER A 490 -22.62 -20.33 42.21
CA SER A 490 -22.91 -21.77 42.03
C SER A 490 -22.20 -22.36 40.81
N ARG A 491 -21.80 -21.51 39.84
CA ARG A 491 -21.21 -21.94 38.57
C ARG A 491 -20.08 -21.02 38.11
N LEU A 492 -19.14 -21.61 37.36
CA LEU A 492 -18.08 -20.88 36.68
C LEU A 492 -18.12 -21.21 35.18
N ALA A 493 -18.23 -20.20 34.31
CA ALA A 493 -18.06 -20.37 32.88
C ALA A 493 -16.60 -20.06 32.50
N TYR A 494 -16.05 -20.76 31.52
CA TYR A 494 -14.67 -20.58 31.08
C TYR A 494 -14.47 -21.06 29.66
N GLN A 495 -13.42 -20.59 28.98
CA GLN A 495 -12.96 -21.21 27.74
C GLN A 495 -12.14 -22.45 28.10
N GLY A 496 -12.58 -23.63 27.68
CA GLY A 496 -11.98 -24.90 28.07
C GLY A 496 -12.01 -25.93 26.97
N CYS A 497 -11.39 -27.08 27.22
CA CYS A 497 -11.41 -28.23 26.32
C CYS A 497 -11.72 -29.50 27.10
N ASP A 498 -12.12 -30.56 26.40
CA ASP A 498 -12.21 -31.88 27.02
C ASP A 498 -10.86 -32.39 27.57
N GLN A 499 -10.87 -33.48 28.35
CA GLN A 499 -9.65 -34.01 28.99
C GLN A 499 -8.52 -34.36 28.00
N ARG A 500 -8.84 -34.55 26.72
CA ARG A 500 -7.85 -34.84 25.66
C ARG A 500 -7.34 -33.58 24.97
N GLY A 501 -7.98 -32.42 25.19
CA GLY A 501 -7.64 -31.15 24.57
C GLY A 501 -8.20 -30.97 23.16
N ASN A 502 -9.14 -31.80 22.72
CA ASN A 502 -9.58 -31.86 21.32
C ASN A 502 -10.90 -31.12 21.06
N ARG A 503 -11.75 -30.99 22.08
CA ARG A 503 -13.06 -30.33 21.96
C ARG A 503 -13.08 -29.08 22.83
N CYS A 504 -12.52 -28.01 22.28
CA CYS A 504 -12.52 -26.71 22.92
C CYS A 504 -13.83 -25.97 22.63
N ALA A 505 -14.31 -25.22 23.62
CA ALA A 505 -15.54 -24.42 23.56
C ALA A 505 -15.63 -23.53 24.81
N VAL A 506 -16.78 -22.87 25.02
CA VAL A 506 -17.17 -22.41 26.36
C VAL A 506 -17.74 -23.58 27.16
N TRP A 507 -17.23 -23.76 28.38
CA TRP A 507 -17.62 -24.80 29.33
C TRP A 507 -18.14 -24.18 30.63
N VAL A 508 -18.90 -24.97 31.38
CA VAL A 508 -19.43 -24.61 32.70
C VAL A 508 -19.05 -25.65 33.77
N MET A 509 -18.57 -25.08 34.86
CA MET A 509 -18.19 -25.54 36.19
C MET A 509 -19.19 -25.58 37.33
N GLN A 510 -19.06 -26.47 38.31
CA GLN A 510 -19.31 -26.14 39.72
C GLN A 510 -17.99 -25.79 40.45
N PRO A 511 -18.04 -25.01 41.54
CA PRO A 511 -16.87 -24.75 42.39
C PRO A 511 -16.10 -26.02 42.76
N GLY A 512 -14.77 -25.91 42.82
CA GLY A 512 -13.90 -27.06 43.13
C GLY A 512 -13.61 -27.98 41.95
N GLY A 513 -13.85 -27.54 40.71
CA GLY A 513 -13.53 -28.34 39.51
C GLY A 513 -14.55 -29.42 39.18
N THR A 514 -15.74 -29.37 39.78
CA THR A 514 -16.72 -30.47 39.71
C THR A 514 -17.76 -30.25 38.61
N ASN A 515 -18.32 -31.36 38.11
CA ASN A 515 -19.36 -31.38 37.07
C ASN A 515 -19.07 -30.51 35.82
N PRO A 516 -17.89 -30.60 35.18
CA PRO A 516 -17.61 -29.85 33.96
C PRO A 516 -18.47 -30.34 32.79
N ALA A 517 -19.12 -29.41 32.10
CA ALA A 517 -19.87 -29.70 30.88
C ALA A 517 -19.64 -28.61 29.80
N PRO A 518 -19.60 -28.98 28.51
CA PRO A 518 -19.58 -28.01 27.43
C PRO A 518 -20.92 -27.26 27.41
N LEU A 519 -20.87 -25.93 27.33
CA LEU A 519 -22.03 -25.07 27.16
C LEU A 519 -22.30 -24.77 25.67
N THR A 520 -21.23 -24.75 24.89
CA THR A 520 -21.23 -24.49 23.44
C THR A 520 -20.39 -25.57 22.75
N THR A 521 -20.34 -25.55 21.42
CA THR A 521 -19.65 -26.60 20.64
C THR A 521 -18.57 -26.08 19.69
N ASP A 522 -18.43 -24.77 19.52
CA ASP A 522 -17.46 -24.20 18.56
C ASP A 522 -16.14 -23.86 19.26
N ALA A 523 -15.02 -24.26 18.65
CA ALA A 523 -13.68 -24.06 19.22
C ALA A 523 -13.22 -22.60 19.23
N SER A 524 -13.87 -21.73 18.45
CA SER A 524 -13.63 -20.29 18.46
C SER A 524 -14.36 -19.57 19.60
N ASP A 525 -15.22 -20.27 20.36
CA ASP A 525 -16.00 -19.67 21.43
C ASP A 525 -15.14 -19.34 22.66
N THR A 526 -15.21 -18.09 23.13
CA THR A 526 -14.34 -17.60 24.22
C THR A 526 -14.95 -16.46 25.05
N ALA A 527 -14.24 -16.04 26.11
CA ALA A 527 -14.49 -14.92 27.01
C ALA A 527 -15.90 -14.87 27.67
N PRO A 528 -16.44 -15.98 28.20
CA PRO A 528 -17.83 -16.02 28.66
C PRO A 528 -18.16 -14.98 29.74
N ALA A 529 -19.39 -14.49 29.76
CA ALA A 529 -19.90 -13.53 30.75
C ALA A 529 -21.34 -13.85 31.14
N TRP A 530 -21.58 -14.06 32.43
CA TRP A 530 -22.91 -14.36 32.98
C TRP A 530 -23.80 -13.12 33.04
N SER A 531 -25.06 -13.29 32.64
CA SER A 531 -26.13 -12.35 32.97
C SER A 531 -26.33 -12.25 34.50
N PRO A 532 -26.79 -11.10 35.02
CA PRO A 532 -26.93 -10.91 36.46
C PRO A 532 -27.89 -11.90 37.13
N ASP A 533 -28.90 -12.38 36.41
CA ASP A 533 -29.87 -13.37 36.89
C ASP A 533 -29.42 -14.83 36.68
N GLY A 534 -28.28 -15.05 36.01
CA GLY A 534 -27.73 -16.37 35.72
C GLY A 534 -28.52 -17.18 34.67
N SER A 535 -29.48 -16.56 33.98
CA SER A 535 -30.31 -17.21 32.96
C SER A 535 -29.63 -17.37 31.61
N GLN A 536 -28.65 -16.50 31.33
CA GLN A 536 -27.96 -16.38 30.05
C GLN A 536 -26.44 -16.23 30.23
N VAL A 537 -25.68 -16.70 29.25
CA VAL A 537 -24.23 -16.47 29.12
C VAL A 537 -23.94 -15.86 27.76
N ALA A 538 -23.22 -14.74 27.75
CA ALA A 538 -22.74 -14.09 26.54
C ALA A 538 -21.29 -14.52 26.25
N PHE A 539 -20.96 -14.81 24.98
CA PHE A 539 -19.64 -15.32 24.56
C PHE A 539 -19.24 -14.84 23.15
N VAL A 540 -17.93 -14.84 22.83
CA VAL A 540 -17.36 -14.30 21.59
C VAL A 540 -17.22 -15.52 20.73
N SER A 541 -17.65 -15.43 19.48
CA SER A 541 -17.43 -16.49 18.52
C SER A 541 -16.91 -15.92 17.22
N ALA A 542 -15.96 -16.62 16.60
CA ALA A 542 -15.46 -16.29 15.27
C ALA A 542 -16.13 -17.14 14.17
N ARG A 543 -17.13 -17.96 14.51
CA ARG A 543 -17.76 -18.92 13.61
C ARG A 543 -18.48 -18.33 12.40
N SER A 544 -18.75 -17.02 12.41
CA SER A 544 -19.33 -16.28 11.29
C SER A 544 -18.30 -15.58 10.39
N GLY A 545 -16.99 -15.82 10.59
CA GLY A 545 -15.91 -15.24 9.79
C GLY A 545 -15.29 -13.96 10.38
N ASN A 546 -15.82 -13.46 11.49
CA ASN A 546 -15.34 -12.34 12.29
C ASN A 546 -15.78 -12.53 13.75
N TRP A 547 -15.24 -11.75 14.69
CA TRP A 547 -15.57 -11.88 16.11
C TRP A 547 -16.91 -11.19 16.39
N GLU A 548 -17.87 -11.98 16.86
CA GLU A 548 -19.24 -11.55 17.12
C GLU A 548 -19.70 -11.99 18.50
N ILE A 549 -20.70 -11.28 19.04
CA ILE A 549 -21.31 -11.57 20.33
C ILE A 549 -22.47 -12.54 20.15
N TYR A 550 -22.40 -13.65 20.87
CA TYR A 550 -23.47 -14.63 20.99
C TYR A 550 -23.97 -14.68 22.43
N VAL A 551 -25.22 -15.11 22.60
CA VAL A 551 -25.83 -15.37 23.90
C VAL A 551 -26.46 -16.76 23.87
N VAL A 552 -26.20 -17.55 24.90
CA VAL A 552 -26.84 -18.84 25.13
C VAL A 552 -27.75 -18.76 26.36
N GLU A 553 -28.96 -19.30 26.21
CA GLU A 553 -29.91 -19.45 27.31
C GLU A 553 -29.65 -20.75 28.08
N MET A 554 -29.49 -20.66 29.40
CA MET A 554 -29.08 -21.81 30.23
C MET A 554 -30.14 -22.89 30.36
N ALA A 555 -31.42 -22.53 30.26
CA ALA A 555 -32.52 -23.47 30.43
C ALA A 555 -32.75 -24.34 29.18
N THR A 556 -32.54 -23.76 27.99
CA THR A 556 -32.88 -24.37 26.70
C THR A 556 -31.63 -24.79 25.90
N GLY A 557 -30.47 -24.19 26.19
CA GLY A 557 -29.29 -24.27 25.33
C GLY A 557 -29.42 -23.48 24.03
N ALA A 558 -30.46 -22.65 23.88
CA ALA A 558 -30.69 -21.89 22.66
C ALA A 558 -29.64 -20.78 22.51
N GLU A 559 -28.91 -20.80 21.38
CA GLU A 559 -27.91 -19.81 21.03
C GLU A 559 -28.47 -18.75 20.07
N ARG A 560 -28.15 -17.48 20.31
CA ARG A 560 -28.53 -16.35 19.45
C ARG A 560 -27.34 -15.44 19.21
N ARG A 561 -27.05 -15.17 17.93
CA ARG A 561 -26.12 -14.10 17.52
C ARG A 561 -26.75 -12.74 17.82
N ARG A 562 -26.00 -11.83 18.45
CA ARG A 562 -26.47 -10.49 18.85
C ARG A 562 -25.85 -9.36 18.05
N THR A 563 -24.71 -9.60 17.42
CA THR A 563 -24.04 -8.65 16.52
C THR A 563 -23.81 -9.29 15.15
N ASP A 564 -24.02 -8.52 14.08
CA ASP A 564 -23.84 -8.98 12.70
C ASP A 564 -23.33 -7.82 11.83
N SER A 565 -22.06 -7.49 12.00
CA SER A 565 -21.42 -6.41 11.24
C SER A 565 -20.07 -6.87 10.71
N LYS A 566 -19.45 -6.14 9.78
CA LYS A 566 -18.08 -6.47 9.33
C LYS A 566 -17.00 -6.16 10.38
N ALA A 567 -17.38 -5.55 11.49
CA ALA A 567 -16.49 -5.17 12.59
C ALA A 567 -16.19 -6.37 13.51
N ALA A 568 -15.17 -6.24 14.36
CA ALA A 568 -14.90 -7.18 15.44
C ALA A 568 -15.52 -6.67 16.75
N ASP A 569 -16.27 -7.54 17.45
CA ASP A 569 -16.91 -7.27 18.74
C ASP A 569 -16.37 -8.23 19.82
N VAL A 570 -15.68 -7.73 20.86
CA VAL A 570 -14.77 -8.57 21.68
C VAL A 570 -14.97 -8.54 23.20
N ALA A 571 -15.35 -7.41 23.80
CA ALA A 571 -15.57 -7.30 25.25
C ALA A 571 -17.05 -7.46 25.61
N ARG A 572 -17.34 -7.96 26.80
CA ARG A 572 -18.72 -8.11 27.31
C ARG A 572 -18.82 -7.84 28.79
N THR A 573 -19.58 -6.81 29.14
CA THR A 573 -20.06 -6.65 30.51
C THR A 573 -21.57 -6.50 30.48
N TRP A 574 -22.28 -7.29 31.29
CA TRP A 574 -23.71 -7.13 31.43
C TRP A 574 -24.02 -5.89 32.25
N ALA A 575 -25.00 -5.11 31.80
CA ALA A 575 -25.60 -4.10 32.64
C ALA A 575 -26.26 -4.78 33.84
N PRO A 576 -26.27 -4.15 35.04
CA PRO A 576 -26.89 -4.74 36.24
C PRO A 576 -28.37 -5.08 36.08
N ASP A 577 -29.06 -4.41 35.15
CA ASP A 577 -30.45 -4.68 34.80
C ASP A 577 -30.66 -5.97 33.96
N GLY A 578 -29.58 -6.57 33.45
CA GLY A 578 -29.61 -7.76 32.60
C GLY A 578 -30.17 -7.54 31.19
N ARG A 579 -30.46 -6.29 30.80
CA ARG A 579 -31.10 -5.96 29.50
C ARG A 579 -30.12 -5.50 28.45
N ARG A 580 -28.90 -5.13 28.86
CA ARG A 580 -27.87 -4.57 27.99
C ARG A 580 -26.52 -5.23 28.20
N LEU A 581 -25.71 -5.22 27.13
CA LEU A 581 -24.31 -5.60 27.12
C LEU A 581 -23.46 -4.41 26.69
N GLY A 582 -22.42 -4.10 27.47
CA GLY A 582 -21.32 -3.23 27.04
C GLY A 582 -20.30 -4.03 26.24
N LEU A 583 -19.94 -3.55 25.05
CA LEU A 583 -18.98 -4.20 24.17
C LEU A 583 -17.97 -3.23 23.57
N LEU A 584 -16.84 -3.77 23.12
CA LEU A 584 -15.84 -3.05 22.32
C LEU A 584 -16.03 -3.42 20.85
N SER A 585 -16.19 -2.41 19.99
CA SER A 585 -16.37 -2.57 18.54
C SER A 585 -15.46 -1.61 17.77
N ASN A 586 -14.93 -2.04 16.63
CA ASN A 586 -14.17 -1.20 15.70
C ASN A 586 -14.97 -0.78 14.46
N ARG A 587 -16.30 -0.84 14.52
CA ARG A 587 -17.21 -0.62 13.37
C ARG A 587 -17.10 0.75 12.69
N GLU A 588 -16.54 1.75 13.39
CA GLU A 588 -16.32 3.10 12.87
C GLU A 588 -14.84 3.37 12.52
N GLY A 589 -14.03 2.32 12.34
CA GLY A 589 -12.60 2.43 12.01
C GLY A 589 -11.69 2.67 13.21
N ALA A 590 -12.25 2.84 14.42
CA ALA A 590 -11.52 2.87 15.69
C ALA A 590 -12.27 2.07 16.76
N TRP A 591 -11.55 1.49 17.73
CA TRP A 591 -12.15 0.79 18.86
C TRP A 591 -12.92 1.76 19.74
N SER A 592 -14.19 1.46 20.01
CA SER A 592 -15.07 2.25 20.86
C SER A 592 -15.98 1.36 21.70
N VAL A 593 -16.52 1.92 22.78
CA VAL A 593 -17.46 1.24 23.67
C VAL A 593 -18.89 1.44 23.18
N TYR A 594 -19.64 0.36 23.05
CA TYR A 594 -21.05 0.36 22.64
C TYR A 594 -21.93 -0.32 23.68
N LEU A 595 -23.19 0.09 23.73
CA LEU A 595 -24.24 -0.61 24.46
C LEU A 595 -25.13 -1.34 23.46
N LEU A 596 -25.40 -2.61 23.74
CA LEU A 596 -26.22 -3.51 22.94
C LEU A 596 -27.40 -3.99 23.78
N ASP A 597 -28.62 -3.82 23.28
CA ASP A 597 -29.82 -4.42 23.90
C ASP A 597 -29.89 -5.92 23.58
N VAL A 598 -30.29 -6.74 24.55
CA VAL A 598 -30.25 -8.22 24.47
C VAL A 598 -31.62 -8.88 24.47
#